data_AF-A0A2U3RE01-F1
#
_entry.id   AF-A0A2U3RE01-F1
#
_cell.length_a   1.000
_cell.length_b   1.000
_cell.length_c   1.000
_cell.angle_alpha   90.00
_cell.angle_beta   90.00
_cell.angle_gamma   90.00
#
_symmetry.space_group_name_H-M   'P 1'
#
loop_
_entity.id
_entity.type
_entity.pdbx_description
1 polymer ?
#
loop_
_entity_poly.entity_id
_entity_poly.type
_entity_poly.pdbx_seq_one_letter_code
_entity_poly.pdbx_strand_id
1 'polypeptide(L)' 'MKFDQIKELKDEKFSRLTGVRKGTFSKIVDILRKADGLKKSKGGRKNKLNLEEQLLMALEYLREYRTYFHIGQNYGISES' A
#
# COMPACT_ATOMS: atom_id res chain seq x y z
N MET A 1 3.88 4.72 -10.12
CA MET A 1 4.31 4.26 -8.78
C MET A 1 4.40 2.73 -8.79
N LYS A 2 4.86 2.06 -7.72
CA LYS A 2 5.12 0.59 -7.73
C LYS A 2 3.86 -0.24 -7.99
N PHE A 3 2.72 0.21 -7.45
CA PHE A 3 1.41 -0.37 -7.66
C PHE A 3 1.01 -0.43 -9.14
N ASP A 4 1.32 0.61 -9.93
CA ASP A 4 0.98 0.67 -11.36
C ASP A 4 1.67 -0.44 -12.17
N GLN A 5 2.83 -0.90 -11.73
CA GLN A 5 3.55 -1.98 -12.38
C GLN A 5 2.97 -3.35 -11.99
N ILE A 6 2.54 -3.51 -10.73
CA ILE A 6 2.05 -4.79 -10.23
C ILE A 6 0.56 -5.01 -10.51
N LYS A 7 -0.23 -3.96 -10.72
CA LYS A 7 -1.67 -4.08 -11.00
C LYS A 7 -1.96 -4.83 -12.30
N GLU A 8 -1.01 -4.82 -13.24
CA GLU A 8 -1.10 -5.54 -14.53
C GLU A 8 -0.78 -7.03 -14.42
N LEU A 9 -0.22 -7.50 -13.29
CA LEU A 9 0.10 -8.91 -13.08
C LEU A 9 -1.17 -9.77 -13.01
N LYS A 10 -1.13 -11.05 -13.39
CA LYS A 10 -2.25 -11.97 -13.12
C LYS A 10 -2.43 -12.18 -11.60
N ASP A 11 -3.64 -12.53 -11.15
CA ASP A 11 -3.98 -12.68 -9.72
C ASP A 11 -3.03 -13.61 -8.94
N GLU A 12 -2.61 -14.72 -9.58
CA GLU A 12 -1.63 -15.65 -8.99
C GLU A 12 -0.27 -14.99 -8.73
N LYS A 13 0.26 -14.25 -9.70
CA LYS A 13 1.53 -13.53 -9.54
C LYS A 13 1.41 -12.39 -8.54
N PHE A 14 0.27 -11.70 -8.57
CA PHE A 14 -0.03 -10.62 -7.62
C PHE A 14 -0.06 -11.15 -6.19
N SER A 15 -0.82 -12.21 -5.92
CA SER A 15 -0.89 -12.83 -4.58
C SER A 15 0.44 -13.44 -4.15
N ARG A 16 1.19 -14.05 -5.08
CA ARG A 16 2.55 -14.52 -4.80
C ARG A 16 3.51 -13.39 -4.41
N LEU A 17 3.29 -12.15 -4.86
CA LEU A 17 4.08 -10.98 -4.48
C LEU A 17 3.56 -10.32 -3.19
N THR A 18 2.29 -9.96 -3.14
CA THR A 18 1.71 -9.13 -2.07
C THR A 18 1.17 -9.92 -0.88
N GLY A 19 0.92 -11.21 -1.04
CA GLY A 19 0.37 -12.10 -0.02
C GLY A 19 -1.16 -12.12 0.00
N VAL A 20 -1.80 -11.31 -0.84
CA VAL A 20 -3.26 -11.18 -0.92
C VAL A 20 -3.73 -11.25 -2.37
N ARG A 21 -4.91 -11.81 -2.60
CA ARG A 21 -5.55 -11.79 -3.93
C ARG A 21 -5.95 -10.36 -4.30
N LYS A 22 -5.99 -10.03 -5.59
CA LYS A 22 -6.40 -8.71 -6.09
C LYS A 22 -7.78 -8.31 -5.61
N GLY A 23 -8.73 -9.25 -5.62
CA GLY A 23 -10.09 -8.99 -5.14
C GLY A 23 -10.12 -8.57 -3.66
N THR A 24 -9.30 -9.23 -2.82
CA THR A 24 -9.16 -8.87 -1.40
C THR A 24 -8.47 -7.52 -1.25
N PHE A 25 -7.40 -7.29 -2.01
CA PHE A 25 -6.67 -6.01 -2.01
C PHE A 25 -7.61 -4.84 -2.33
N SER A 26 -8.42 -4.95 -3.39
CA SER A 26 -9.40 -3.91 -3.77
C SER A 26 -10.39 -3.62 -2.64
N LYS A 27 -10.93 -4.67 -1.99
CA LYS A 27 -11.87 -4.51 -0.87
C LYS A 27 -11.23 -3.78 0.32
N ILE A 28 -9.96 -4.10 0.62
CA ILE A 28 -9.22 -3.41 1.69
C ILE A 28 -9.04 -1.94 1.34
N VAL A 29 -8.63 -1.63 0.10
CA VAL A 29 -8.49 -0.24 -0.36
C VAL A 29 -9.81 0.52 -0.25
N ASP A 30 -10.95 -0.08 -0.61
CA ASP A 30 -12.26 0.57 -0.50
C ASP A 30 -12.65 0.87 0.96
N ILE A 31 -12.33 -0.04 1.88
CA ILE A 31 -12.52 0.19 3.33
C ILE A 31 -11.62 1.33 3.81
N LEU A 32 -10.34 1.30 3.43
CA LEU A 32 -9.37 2.34 3.78
C LEU A 32 -9.77 3.71 3.22
N ARG A 33 -10.33 3.76 2.01
CA ARG A 33 -10.79 5.00 1.39
C ARG A 33 -11.91 5.66 2.18
N LYS A 34 -12.87 4.87 2.69
CA LYS A 34 -13.93 5.37 3.58
C LYS A 34 -13.35 5.88 4.90
N ALA A 35 -12.44 5.12 5.51
CA ALA A 35 -11.81 5.50 6.78
C ALA A 35 -10.93 6.77 6.63
N ASP A 36 -10.15 6.88 5.57
CA ASP A 36 -9.31 8.04 5.27
C ASP A 36 -10.16 9.29 5.00
N GLY A 37 -11.29 9.15 4.31
CA GLY A 37 -12.25 10.24 4.13
C GLY A 37 -12.81 10.78 5.45
N LEU A 38 -13.18 9.88 6.37
CA LEU A 38 -13.63 10.25 7.73
C LEU A 38 -12.51 10.86 8.58
N LYS A 39 -11.26 10.44 8.36
CA LYS A 39 -10.11 10.96 9.10
C LYS A 39 -9.71 12.35 8.61
N LYS A 40 -9.73 12.57 7.29
CA LYS A 40 -9.37 13.84 6.63
C LYS A 40 -10.45 14.91 6.73
N SER A 41 -11.71 14.55 7.02
CA SER A 41 -12.75 15.55 7.34
C SER A 41 -12.39 16.41 8.55
N LYS A 42 -11.53 15.90 9.43
CA LYS A 42 -10.98 16.62 10.60
C LYS A 42 -9.75 17.47 10.26
N GLY A 43 -9.39 17.60 8.98
CA GLY A 43 -8.18 18.28 8.52
C GLY A 43 -6.93 17.41 8.60
N GLY A 44 -5.78 17.98 8.21
CA GLY A 44 -4.48 17.32 8.28
C GLY A 44 -3.65 17.43 7.00
N ARG A 45 -2.39 16.98 7.08
CA ARG A 45 -1.46 16.98 5.94
C ARG A 45 -1.89 15.95 4.90
N LYS A 46 -1.78 16.30 3.61
CA LYS A 46 -1.96 15.34 2.50
C LYS A 46 -0.91 14.24 2.57
N ASN A 47 -1.32 12.99 2.37
CA ASN A 47 -0.43 11.84 2.29
C ASN A 47 0.48 11.96 1.06
N LYS A 48 1.76 11.62 1.19
CA LYS A 48 2.72 11.55 0.06
C LYS A 48 2.42 10.37 -0.87
N LEU A 49 1.92 9.27 -0.31
CA LEU A 49 1.54 8.05 -1.02
C LEU A 49 0.01 7.96 -1.12
N ASN A 50 -0.48 7.37 -2.21
CA ASN A 50 -1.89 6.98 -2.32
C ASN A 50 -2.19 5.76 -1.44
N LEU A 51 -3.47 5.42 -1.27
CA LEU A 51 -3.88 4.34 -0.36
C LEU A 51 -3.41 2.97 -0.84
N GLU A 52 -3.37 2.76 -2.15
CA GLU A 52 -2.92 1.52 -2.78
C GLU A 52 -1.44 1.26 -2.48
N GLU A 53 -0.58 2.28 -2.60
CA GLU A 53 0.85 2.22 -2.29
C GLU A 53 1.08 2.04 -0.78
N GLN A 54 0.30 2.73 0.06
CA GLN A 54 0.38 2.56 1.52
C GLN A 54 0.05 1.13 1.94
N LEU A 55 -1.01 0.55 1.36
CA LEU A 55 -1.39 -0.83 1.64
C LEU A 55 -0.32 -1.80 1.12
N LEU A 56 0.19 -1.59 -0.09
CA LEU A 56 1.24 -2.42 -0.67
C LEU A 56 2.50 -2.42 0.21
N MET A 57 2.94 -1.25 0.64
CA MET A 57 4.09 -1.07 1.52
C MET A 57 3.91 -1.82 2.85
N ALA A 58 2.72 -1.73 3.46
CA ALA A 58 2.42 -2.45 4.69
C ALA A 58 2.45 -3.97 4.50
N LEU A 59 1.93 -4.47 3.37
CA LEU A 59 1.96 -5.89 3.04
C LEU A 59 3.39 -6.40 2.79
N GLU A 60 4.23 -5.62 2.11
CA GLU A 60 5.65 -5.95 1.92
C GLU A 60 6.39 -6.03 3.26
N TYR A 61 6.12 -5.10 4.18
CA TYR A 61 6.68 -5.15 5.53
C TYR A 61 6.23 -6.40 6.29
N LEU A 62 4.94 -6.70 6.30
CA LEU A 62 4.41 -7.86 7.04
C LEU A 62 4.92 -9.20 6.48
N ARG A 63 5.16 -9.26 5.17
CA ARG A 63 5.58 -10.50 4.50
C ARG A 63 7.07 -10.75 4.58
N GLU A 64 7.88 -9.71 4.38
CA GLU A 64 9.32 -9.85 4.21
C GLU A 64 10.12 -9.26 5.36
N TYR A 65 9.47 -8.56 6.29
CA TYR A 65 10.08 -7.92 7.45
C TYR A 65 11.28 -7.02 7.07
N ARG A 66 11.19 -6.36 5.91
CA ARG A 66 12.22 -5.44 5.43
C ARG A 66 12.40 -4.28 6.41
N THR A 67 13.62 -3.78 6.55
CA THR A 67 13.88 -2.63 7.43
C THR A 67 13.19 -1.37 6.91
N TYR A 68 12.85 -0.44 7.81
CA TYR A 68 12.25 0.83 7.44
C TYR A 68 13.14 1.64 6.50
N PHE A 69 14.46 1.56 6.64
CA PHE A 69 15.41 2.13 5.69
C PHE A 69 15.17 1.66 4.25
N HIS A 70 15.09 0.33 4.04
CA HIS A 70 14.87 -0.25 2.71
C HIS A 70 13.51 0.12 2.13
N ILE A 71 12.48 0.15 2.98
CA ILE A 71 11.14 0.57 2.58
C ILE A 71 11.13 2.05 2.22
N GLY A 72 11.76 2.90 3.03
CA GLY A 72 11.90 4.33 2.79
C GLY A 72 12.53 4.63 1.44
N GLN A 73 13.64 3.96 1.11
CA GLN A 73 14.31 4.07 -0.19
C GLN A 73 13.39 3.63 -1.35
N ASN A 74 12.69 2.50 -1.21
CA ASN A 74 11.82 1.97 -2.26
C ASN A 74 10.61 2.87 -2.58
N TYR A 75 10.06 3.55 -1.57
CA TYR A 75 8.84 4.36 -1.69
C TYR A 75 9.12 5.87 -1.70
N GLY A 76 10.38 6.30 -1.60
CA GLY A 76 10.76 7.71 -1.54
C GLY A 76 10.23 8.44 -0.30
N ILE A 77 10.16 7.73 0.84
CA ILE A 77 9.71 8.26 2.12
C ILE A 77 10.82 8.24 3.17
N SER A 78 10.71 9.14 4.15
CA SER A 78 11.58 9.14 5.33
C SER A 78 11.31 7.88 6.16
N GLU A 79 12.35 7.30 6.75
CA GLU A 79 12.22 6.24 7.76
C GLU A 79 11.88 6.80 9.16
N SER A 80 12.06 8.11 9.34
CA SER A 80 11.76 8.90 10.55
C SER A 80 10.46 9.66 10.44
#